data_AF-A0A0D0INK9-F1
#
_entry.id   AF-A0A0D0INK9-F1
#
_cell.length_a   1.000
_cell.length_b   1.000
_cell.length_c   1.000
_cell.angle_alpha   90.00
_cell.angle_beta   90.00
_cell.angle_gamma   90.00
#
_symmetry.space_group_name_H-M   'P 1'
#
loop_
_entity.id
_entity.type
_entity.pdbx_description
1 polymer ?
#
loop_
_entity_poly.entity_id
_entity_poly.type
_entity_poly.pdbx_seq_one_letter_code
_entity_poly.pdbx_strand_id
1 'polypeptide(L)'
;MQVSTAVAHHIRPGVRRLGAAGALALAAGLLFSGCASTPGAPAGSTDQAPSEPAAAVTLPQTTAGIEIQWMVDLLNADSEITAQDLAGRFTKSFTEEAPLDTVAEQMNAGVRPGKPFVVTGYEDVSDVLGAARITGASGDSLSLEMRVEEDGTISEMLVRPAPAQ
;
A
#
# COMPACT_ATOMS: atom_id res chain seq x y z
N MET A 1 17.50 -41.06 -43.53
CA MET A 1 17.86 -39.69 -43.91
C MET A 1 18.63 -39.07 -42.74
N GLN A 2 19.95 -38.92 -42.89
CA GLN A 2 20.80 -38.12 -42.01
C GLN A 2 20.60 -36.64 -42.34
N VAL A 3 20.68 -35.72 -41.36
CA VAL A 3 21.73 -34.68 -41.26
C VAL A 3 21.82 -34.23 -39.80
N SER A 4 23.03 -34.34 -39.25
CA SER A 4 23.47 -33.78 -37.96
C SER A 4 23.80 -32.30 -38.10
N THR A 5 23.48 -31.49 -37.08
CA THR A 5 24.29 -30.29 -36.78
C THR A 5 24.36 -30.06 -35.27
N ALA A 6 25.56 -30.19 -34.74
CA ALA A 6 25.94 -29.79 -33.38
C ALA A 6 26.71 -28.47 -33.46
N VAL A 7 26.48 -27.53 -32.55
CA VAL A 7 27.48 -26.53 -32.14
C VAL A 7 27.34 -26.25 -30.65
N ALA A 8 28.44 -26.49 -29.95
CA ALA A 8 28.68 -26.17 -28.56
C ALA A 8 29.07 -24.69 -28.38
N HIS A 9 28.77 -24.09 -27.24
CA HIS A 9 29.65 -23.06 -26.67
C HIS A 9 29.56 -22.95 -25.13
N HIS A 10 30.65 -23.43 -24.53
CA HIS A 10 31.38 -22.92 -23.36
C HIS A 10 30.68 -22.63 -22.03
N ILE A 11 30.86 -23.63 -21.15
CA ILE A 11 31.13 -23.47 -19.71
C ILE A 11 32.32 -22.52 -19.51
N ARG A 12 32.17 -21.50 -18.64
CA ARG A 12 33.28 -20.95 -17.84
C ARG A 12 32.83 -20.61 -16.41
N PRO A 13 33.40 -21.26 -15.38
CA PRO A 13 33.19 -20.92 -13.99
C PRO A 13 34.11 -19.78 -13.58
N GLY A 14 33.54 -18.72 -13.01
CA GLY A 14 34.29 -17.58 -12.47
C GLY A 14 34.47 -17.71 -10.96
N VAL A 15 35.45 -18.50 -10.52
CA VAL A 15 35.92 -18.49 -9.13
C VAL A 15 36.68 -17.17 -8.89
N ARG A 16 36.16 -16.28 -8.04
CA ARG A 16 36.93 -15.15 -7.50
C ARG A 16 37.17 -15.33 -5.99
N ARG A 17 38.34 -15.92 -5.76
CA ARG A 17 39.25 -15.92 -4.61
C ARG A 17 38.86 -15.06 -3.39
N LEU A 18 38.84 -15.74 -2.23
CA LEU A 18 39.18 -15.14 -0.93
C LEU A 18 40.52 -14.41 -1.02
N GLY A 19 40.53 -13.15 -0.59
CA GLY A 19 41.72 -12.34 -0.34
C GLY A 19 41.71 -11.88 1.11
N ALA A 20 42.89 -11.93 1.72
CA ALA A 20 43.13 -11.97 3.14
C ALA A 20 43.19 -10.59 3.84
N ALA A 21 42.99 -10.66 5.16
CA ALA A 21 43.57 -9.88 6.27
C ALA A 21 44.48 -8.66 6.01
N GLY A 22 44.26 -7.62 6.83
CA GLY A 22 45.15 -6.49 7.10
C GLY A 22 44.46 -5.15 6.77
N ALA A 23 44.45 -4.10 7.59
CA ALA A 23 45.23 -3.78 8.77
C ALA A 23 44.50 -2.73 9.63
N LEU A 24 44.90 -2.72 10.90
CA LEU A 24 44.59 -1.75 11.93
C LEU A 24 45.03 -0.33 11.50
N ALA A 25 44.14 0.66 11.56
CA ALA A 25 44.50 2.07 11.53
C ALA A 25 43.68 2.86 12.57
N LEU A 26 44.32 3.11 13.70
CA LEU A 26 43.94 4.13 14.67
C LEU A 26 44.20 5.51 14.06
N ALA A 27 43.16 6.32 13.88
CA ALA A 27 43.30 7.76 13.67
C ALA A 27 42.25 8.49 14.52
N ALA A 28 42.73 9.00 15.65
CA ALA A 28 42.04 9.96 16.49
C ALA A 28 41.92 11.30 15.77
N GLY A 29 40.82 12.01 15.99
CA GLY A 29 40.72 13.44 15.69
C GLY A 29 39.42 13.88 15.04
N LEU A 30 38.34 13.95 15.83
CA LEU A 30 37.24 14.88 15.55
C LEU A 30 37.16 15.87 16.71
N LEU A 31 37.73 17.04 16.46
CA LEU A 31 37.57 18.23 17.28
C LEU A 31 36.07 18.59 17.28
N PHE A 32 35.40 18.33 18.41
CA PHE A 32 34.09 18.90 18.67
C PHE A 32 34.27 20.40 18.92
N SER A 33 34.15 21.19 17.85
CA SER A 33 33.93 22.63 17.96
C SER A 33 32.56 22.84 18.59
N GLY A 34 32.55 23.23 19.87
CA GLY A 34 31.35 23.59 20.59
C GLY A 34 30.73 24.84 19.98
N CYS A 35 29.60 24.67 19.29
CA CYS A 35 28.70 25.76 19.04
C CYS A 35 27.87 26.01 20.29
N ALA A 36 28.01 27.23 20.80
CA ALA A 36 27.34 27.76 21.96
C ALA A 36 25.81 27.62 21.88
N SER A 37 25.23 27.40 23.06
CA SER A 37 23.81 27.51 23.33
C SER A 37 23.25 28.87 22.89
N THR A 38 22.34 28.85 21.93
CA THR A 38 21.31 29.89 21.80
C THR A 38 19.97 29.24 22.12
N PRO A 39 19.38 29.46 23.31
CA PRO A 39 18.00 29.12 23.56
C PRO A 39 17.12 30.17 22.88
N GLY A 40 17.03 30.08 21.55
CA GLY A 40 15.98 30.72 20.77
C GLY A 40 14.83 29.74 20.70
N ALA A 41 13.93 29.79 21.67
CA ALA A 41 12.65 29.11 21.54
C ALA A 41 11.87 29.78 20.40
N PRO A 42 11.54 29.10 19.28
CA PRO A 42 10.32 29.45 18.60
C PRO A 42 9.21 28.94 19.52
N ALA A 43 8.51 29.86 20.18
CA ALA A 43 7.11 29.63 20.54
C ALA A 43 6.32 29.55 19.22
N GLY A 44 6.57 28.50 18.44
CA GLY A 44 5.71 28.06 17.37
C GLY A 44 4.68 27.16 18.00
N SER A 45 3.74 27.77 18.73
CA SER A 45 2.41 27.16 18.84
C SER A 45 1.88 27.13 17.41
N THR A 46 2.16 26.05 16.69
CA THR A 46 1.29 25.65 15.59
C THR A 46 -0.02 25.29 16.24
N ASP A 47 -0.83 26.31 16.46
CA ASP A 47 -2.27 26.23 16.53
C ASP A 47 -2.69 25.63 15.18
N GLN A 48 -2.54 24.31 15.07
CA GLN A 48 -2.98 23.54 13.93
C GLN A 48 -4.50 23.57 14.06
N ALA A 49 -5.07 24.60 13.44
CA ALA A 49 -6.50 24.74 13.28
C ALA A 49 -7.04 23.37 12.84
N PRO A 50 -8.12 22.87 13.46
CA PRO A 50 -8.71 21.61 13.07
C PRO A 50 -8.90 21.61 11.56
N SER A 51 -8.21 20.72 10.85
CA SER A 51 -8.39 20.57 9.42
C SER A 51 -9.87 20.26 9.18
N GLU A 52 -10.56 21.12 8.43
CA GLU A 52 -11.95 20.87 8.09
C GLU A 52 -12.06 19.48 7.44
N PRO A 53 -13.05 18.67 7.80
CA PRO A 53 -13.22 17.35 7.23
C PRO A 53 -13.37 17.49 5.71
N ALA A 54 -12.56 16.74 4.97
CA ALA A 54 -12.62 16.76 3.51
C ALA A 54 -14.02 16.36 3.03
N ALA A 55 -14.53 17.10 2.05
CA ALA A 55 -15.88 16.91 1.54
C ALA A 55 -16.03 15.51 0.92
N ALA A 56 -17.18 14.87 1.19
CA ALA A 56 -17.49 13.59 0.59
C ALA A 56 -17.64 13.72 -0.94
N VAL A 57 -17.10 12.74 -1.67
CA VAL A 57 -17.21 12.62 -3.13
C VAL A 57 -18.03 11.38 -3.48
N THR A 58 -18.90 11.50 -4.47
CA THR A 58 -19.68 10.37 -5.01
C THR A 58 -18.80 9.53 -5.94
N LEU A 59 -18.79 8.22 -5.75
CA LEU A 59 -18.15 7.29 -6.66
C LEU A 59 -18.95 7.14 -7.96
N PRO A 60 -18.30 7.15 -9.14
CA PRO A 60 -18.98 6.90 -10.39
C PRO A 60 -19.53 5.47 -10.44
N GLN A 61 -20.58 5.25 -11.23
CA GLN A 61 -21.22 3.94 -11.39
C GLN A 61 -20.51 3.10 -12.46
N THR A 62 -19.19 2.99 -12.35
CA THR A 62 -18.37 2.06 -13.11
C THR A 62 -18.27 0.72 -12.37
N THR A 63 -17.83 -0.32 -13.06
CA THR A 63 -17.62 -1.64 -12.43
C THR A 63 -16.68 -1.55 -11.21
N ALA A 64 -15.55 -0.85 -11.34
CA ALA A 64 -14.63 -0.61 -10.23
C ALA A 64 -15.24 0.29 -9.13
N GLY A 65 -15.98 1.33 -9.51
CA GLY A 65 -16.62 2.24 -8.55
C GLY A 65 -17.63 1.53 -7.65
N ILE A 66 -18.38 0.56 -8.20
CA ILE A 66 -19.35 -0.26 -7.45
C ILE A 66 -18.63 -1.14 -6.41
N GLU A 67 -17.57 -1.84 -6.79
CA GLU A 67 -16.86 -2.73 -5.86
C GLU A 67 -16.03 -1.94 -4.82
N ILE A 68 -15.52 -0.76 -5.17
CA ILE A 68 -14.91 0.17 -4.21
C ILE A 68 -15.95 0.65 -3.20
N GLN A 69 -17.15 1.04 -3.64
CA GLN A 69 -18.23 1.43 -2.72
C GLN A 69 -18.57 0.27 -1.77
N TRP A 70 -18.73 -0.95 -2.31
CA TRP A 70 -19.00 -2.13 -1.49
C TRP A 70 -17.92 -2.35 -0.42
N MET A 71 -16.64 -2.22 -0.75
CA MET A 71 -15.56 -2.36 0.21
C MET A 71 -15.59 -1.24 1.27
N VAL A 72 -15.87 0.01 0.90
CA VAL A 72 -16.01 1.12 1.86
C VAL A 72 -17.18 0.88 2.81
N ASP A 73 -18.31 0.39 2.30
CA ASP A 73 -19.47 0.04 3.11
C ASP A 73 -19.14 -1.10 4.09
N LEU A 74 -18.43 -2.12 3.61
CA LEU A 74 -17.98 -3.25 4.43
C LEU A 74 -16.99 -2.82 5.51
N LEU A 75 -16.03 -1.94 5.19
CA LEU A 75 -15.13 -1.34 6.17
C LEU A 75 -15.92 -0.57 7.23
N ASN A 76 -17.00 0.11 6.85
CA ASN A 76 -17.83 0.89 7.74
C ASN A 76 -18.88 0.09 8.53
N ALA A 77 -19.16 -1.16 8.16
CA ALA A 77 -20.13 -2.02 8.83
C ALA A 77 -19.79 -2.24 10.31
N ASP A 78 -20.80 -2.39 11.16
CA ASP A 78 -20.62 -2.53 12.62
C ASP A 78 -19.99 -3.87 13.01
N SER A 79 -20.31 -4.95 12.30
CA SER A 79 -19.74 -6.28 12.50
C SER A 79 -18.33 -6.39 11.96
N GLU A 80 -17.54 -7.33 12.50
CA GLU A 80 -16.26 -7.70 11.91
C GLU A 80 -16.41 -8.25 10.49
N ILE A 81 -15.43 -7.94 9.64
CA ILE A 81 -15.34 -8.55 8.32
C ILE A 81 -14.91 -10.00 8.52
N THR A 82 -15.60 -10.91 7.86
CA THR A 82 -15.29 -12.34 7.86
C THR A 82 -14.96 -12.81 6.44
N ALA A 83 -14.33 -13.97 6.29
CA ALA A 83 -14.13 -14.57 4.97
C ALA A 83 -15.46 -14.80 4.22
N GLN A 84 -16.56 -14.99 4.94
CA GLN A 84 -17.89 -15.17 4.36
C GLN A 84 -18.40 -13.88 3.69
N ASP A 85 -18.08 -12.70 4.25
CA ASP A 85 -18.44 -11.41 3.65
C ASP A 85 -17.69 -11.15 2.34
N LEU A 86 -16.49 -11.75 2.21
CA LEU A 86 -15.62 -11.63 1.04
C LEU A 86 -15.83 -12.76 0.01
N ALA A 87 -16.59 -13.80 0.36
CA ALA A 87 -16.73 -14.99 -0.46
C ALA A 87 -17.38 -14.67 -1.82
N GLY A 88 -16.74 -15.12 -2.90
CA GLY A 88 -17.21 -14.92 -4.27
C GLY A 88 -17.00 -13.52 -4.84
N ARG A 89 -16.39 -12.59 -4.08
CA ARG A 89 -16.05 -11.24 -4.56
C ARG A 89 -14.73 -11.18 -5.29
N PHE A 90 -13.80 -12.07 -4.95
CA PHE A 90 -12.45 -12.07 -5.49
C PHE A 90 -12.25 -13.20 -6.51
N THR A 91 -11.39 -12.96 -7.49
CA THR A 91 -10.95 -13.99 -8.42
C THR A 91 -10.26 -15.15 -7.69
N LYS A 92 -10.26 -16.33 -8.31
CA LYS A 92 -9.54 -17.49 -7.77
C LYS A 92 -8.05 -17.19 -7.59
N SER A 93 -7.41 -16.54 -8.57
CA SER A 93 -6.00 -16.15 -8.51
C SER A 93 -5.70 -15.26 -7.31
N PHE A 94 -6.54 -14.26 -7.03
CA PHE A 94 -6.39 -13.43 -5.85
C PHE A 94 -6.44 -14.27 -4.56
N THR A 95 -7.44 -15.15 -4.43
CA THR A 95 -7.62 -15.96 -3.21
C THR A 95 -6.56 -17.03 -2.99
N GLU A 96 -5.87 -17.47 -4.07
CA GLU A 96 -4.72 -18.37 -3.97
C GLU A 96 -3.48 -17.66 -3.40
N GLU A 97 -3.33 -16.36 -3.66
CA GLU A 97 -2.23 -15.55 -3.13
C GLU A 97 -2.55 -14.97 -1.74
N ALA A 98 -3.79 -14.54 -1.54
CA ALA A 98 -4.27 -13.93 -0.30
C ALA A 98 -5.55 -14.64 0.16
N PRO A 99 -5.42 -15.66 1.05
CA PRO A 99 -6.58 -16.33 1.63
C PRO A 99 -7.53 -15.34 2.31
N LEU A 100 -8.83 -15.52 2.12
CA LEU A 100 -9.85 -14.54 2.54
C LEU A 100 -9.87 -14.27 4.04
N ASP A 101 -9.58 -15.27 4.87
CA ASP A 101 -9.46 -15.08 6.33
C ASP A 101 -8.31 -14.10 6.66
N THR A 102 -7.18 -14.24 5.97
CA THR A 102 -6.02 -13.36 6.13
C THR A 102 -6.32 -11.94 5.64
N VAL A 103 -7.12 -11.79 4.57
CA VAL A 103 -7.57 -10.47 4.10
C VAL A 103 -8.50 -9.83 5.12
N ALA A 104 -9.48 -10.58 5.62
CA ALA A 104 -10.41 -10.11 6.64
C ALA A 104 -9.69 -9.68 7.93
N GLU A 105 -8.74 -10.50 8.41
CA GLU A 105 -7.91 -10.17 9.59
C GLU A 105 -7.13 -8.86 9.37
N GLN A 106 -6.46 -8.71 8.23
CA GLN A 106 -5.72 -7.49 7.91
C GLN A 106 -6.62 -6.26 7.83
N MET A 107 -7.81 -6.37 7.23
CA MET A 107 -8.75 -5.24 7.18
C MET A 107 -9.29 -4.89 8.57
N ASN A 108 -9.63 -5.88 9.39
CA ASN A 108 -10.10 -5.65 10.76
C ASN A 108 -9.02 -5.04 11.66
N ALA A 109 -7.78 -5.49 11.56
CA ALA A 109 -6.70 -5.04 12.43
C ALA A 109 -6.01 -3.77 11.93
N GLY A 110 -5.83 -3.62 10.62
CA GLY A 110 -5.01 -2.57 10.01
C GLY A 110 -5.79 -1.39 9.44
N VAL A 111 -7.05 -1.60 9.05
CA VAL A 111 -7.84 -0.57 8.34
C VAL A 111 -9.03 -0.11 9.17
N ARG A 112 -9.91 -1.03 9.61
CA ARG A 112 -11.15 -0.70 10.34
C ARG A 112 -10.99 0.11 11.63
N PRO A 113 -9.87 0.11 12.36
CA PRO A 113 -9.70 1.04 13.48
C PRO A 113 -9.80 2.52 13.08
N GLY A 114 -9.62 2.85 11.80
CA GLY A 114 -9.78 4.21 11.26
C GLY A 114 -11.23 4.65 10.97
N LYS A 115 -12.22 3.77 11.16
CA LYS A 115 -13.64 4.10 10.93
C LYS A 115 -14.13 5.34 11.70
N PRO A 116 -15.15 6.07 11.20
CA PRO A 116 -15.77 5.88 9.89
C PRO A 116 -14.88 6.39 8.75
N PHE A 117 -14.96 5.72 7.61
CA PHE A 117 -14.33 6.12 6.37
C PHE A 117 -15.30 6.87 5.47
N VAL A 118 -14.86 7.99 4.92
CA VAL A 118 -15.58 8.76 3.91
C VAL A 118 -14.74 8.83 2.64
N VAL A 119 -15.34 8.63 1.47
CA VAL A 119 -14.66 8.84 0.20
C VAL A 119 -14.47 10.33 -0.02
N THR A 120 -13.23 10.78 -0.15
CA THR A 120 -12.86 12.21 -0.28
C THR A 120 -12.19 12.52 -1.62
N GLY A 121 -11.97 11.50 -2.45
CA GLY A 121 -11.50 11.64 -3.82
C GLY A 121 -11.60 10.33 -4.58
N TYR A 122 -11.65 10.43 -5.90
CA TYR A 122 -11.67 9.27 -6.80
C TYR A 122 -10.88 9.57 -8.07
N GLU A 123 -10.02 8.64 -8.47
CA GLU A 123 -9.32 8.63 -9.74
C GLU A 123 -9.94 7.59 -10.65
N ASP A 124 -10.59 8.07 -11.71
CA ASP A 124 -11.18 7.23 -12.74
C ASP A 124 -10.13 6.88 -13.79
N VAL A 125 -9.70 5.61 -13.81
CA VAL A 125 -8.67 5.14 -14.76
C VAL A 125 -9.33 4.42 -15.93
N SER A 126 -10.28 3.54 -15.65
CA SER A 126 -11.18 2.90 -16.63
C SER A 126 -12.42 2.34 -15.93
N ASP A 127 -13.35 1.76 -16.70
CA ASP A 127 -14.55 1.14 -16.10
C ASP A 127 -14.22 0.05 -15.07
N VAL A 128 -13.11 -0.67 -15.28
CA VAL A 128 -12.68 -1.83 -14.48
C VAL A 128 -11.47 -1.54 -13.58
N LEU A 129 -11.00 -0.29 -13.52
CA LEU A 129 -9.88 0.11 -12.69
C LEU A 129 -10.12 1.50 -12.09
N GLY A 130 -10.07 1.59 -10.76
CA GLY A 130 -10.26 2.84 -10.05
C GLY A 130 -9.44 2.91 -8.77
N ALA A 131 -9.27 4.13 -8.26
CA ALA A 131 -8.66 4.40 -6.97
C ALA A 131 -9.50 5.41 -6.18
N ALA A 132 -9.93 5.05 -4.98
CA ALA A 132 -10.60 5.97 -4.07
C ALA A 132 -9.64 6.42 -2.96
N ARG A 133 -9.63 7.71 -2.68
CA ARG A 133 -9.12 8.22 -1.41
C ARG A 133 -10.24 8.11 -0.38
N ILE A 134 -9.97 7.40 0.70
CA ILE A 134 -10.86 7.31 1.87
C ILE A 134 -10.19 7.97 3.08
N THR A 135 -10.93 8.78 3.81
CA THR A 135 -10.45 9.49 5.00
C THR A 135 -11.17 8.96 6.23
N GLY A 136 -10.40 8.53 7.23
CA GLY A 136 -10.90 8.01 8.50
C GLY A 136 -11.22 9.11 9.51
N ALA A 137 -11.71 8.71 10.69
CA ALA A 137 -12.13 9.62 11.76
C ALA A 137 -11.01 10.54 12.29
N SER A 138 -9.77 10.06 12.27
CA SER A 138 -8.57 10.79 12.69
C SER A 138 -8.09 11.81 11.65
N GLY A 139 -8.66 11.81 10.44
CA GLY A 139 -8.17 12.57 9.29
C GLY A 139 -7.11 11.83 8.45
N ASP A 140 -6.63 10.67 8.92
CA ASP A 140 -5.72 9.83 8.13
C ASP A 140 -6.42 9.35 6.86
N SER A 141 -5.69 9.37 5.74
CA SER A 141 -6.24 8.99 4.44
C SER A 141 -5.53 7.78 3.84
N LEU A 142 -6.31 6.89 3.25
CA LEU A 142 -5.86 5.69 2.54
C LEU A 142 -6.28 5.78 1.07
N SER A 143 -5.46 5.23 0.18
CA SER A 143 -5.83 4.91 -1.20
C SER A 143 -6.33 3.47 -1.22
N LEU A 144 -7.54 3.26 -1.73
CA LEU A 144 -8.15 1.98 -2.05
C LEU A 144 -8.18 1.84 -3.57
N GLU A 145 -7.27 1.04 -4.10
CA GLU A 145 -7.17 0.73 -5.53
C GLU A 145 -7.76 -0.64 -5.81
N MET A 146 -8.52 -0.73 -6.91
CA MET A 146 -9.23 -1.94 -7.27
C MET A 146 -9.25 -2.16 -8.77
N ARG A 147 -8.88 -3.39 -9.18
CA ARG A 147 -9.10 -3.92 -10.52
C ARG A 147 -10.17 -4.99 -10.46
N VAL A 148 -11.12 -4.90 -11.38
CA VAL A 148 -12.23 -5.84 -11.52
C VAL A 148 -12.12 -6.52 -12.89
N GLU A 149 -12.50 -7.79 -12.96
CA GLU A 149 -12.64 -8.52 -14.22
C GLU A 149 -14.02 -8.26 -14.87
N GLU A 150 -14.20 -8.69 -16.11
CA GLU A 150 -15.48 -8.53 -16.84
C GLU A 150 -16.67 -9.20 -16.15
N ASP A 151 -16.43 -10.21 -15.31
CA ASP A 151 -17.46 -10.92 -14.54
C ASP A 151 -17.81 -10.24 -13.20
N GLY A 152 -17.18 -9.09 -12.90
CA GLY A 152 -17.40 -8.34 -11.67
C GLY A 152 -16.56 -8.82 -10.48
N THR A 153 -15.69 -9.82 -10.64
CA THR A 153 -14.80 -10.27 -9.56
C THR A 153 -13.55 -9.41 -9.46
N ILE A 154 -13.08 -9.19 -8.24
CA ILE A 154 -11.89 -8.38 -7.95
C ILE A 154 -10.64 -9.22 -8.22
N SER A 155 -9.81 -8.80 -9.17
CA SER A 155 -8.51 -9.42 -9.46
C SER A 155 -7.36 -8.80 -8.71
N GLU A 156 -7.44 -7.50 -8.40
CA GLU A 156 -6.45 -6.80 -7.60
C GLU A 156 -7.14 -5.85 -6.61
N MET A 157 -6.67 -5.84 -5.37
CA MET A 157 -7.06 -4.88 -4.35
C MET A 157 -5.83 -4.44 -3.58
N LEU A 158 -5.69 -3.14 -3.40
CA LEU A 158 -4.55 -2.58 -2.69
C LEU A 158 -4.97 -1.41 -1.80
N VAL A 159 -4.57 -1.48 -0.54
CA VAL A 159 -4.79 -0.43 0.46
C VAL A 159 -3.44 0.10 0.92
N ARG A 160 -3.24 1.42 0.80
CA ARG A 160 -1.98 2.09 1.15
C ARG A 160 -2.27 3.47 1.75
N PRO A 161 -1.32 4.07 2.50
CA PRO A 161 -1.41 5.49 2.83
C PRO A 161 -1.62 6.33 1.57
N ALA A 162 -2.60 7.24 1.59
CA ALA A 162 -2.79 8.21 0.51
C ALA A 162 -1.74 9.32 0.63
N PRO A 163 -1.23 9.86 -0.50
CA PRO A 163 -0.39 11.05 -0.45
C PRO A 163 -1.17 12.23 0.15
N ALA A 164 -0.47 13.04 0.95
CA ALA A 164 -1.00 14.30 1.46
C ALA A 164 -1.39 15.23 0.30
N GLN A 165 -2.46 16.00 0.49
CA GLN A 165 -2.91 17.02 -0.46
C GLN A 165 -2.18 18.34 -0.24
#